data_AF-A0A1F3SIZ2-F1
#
_entry.id   AF-A0A1F3SIZ2-F1
#
_cell.length_a   1.000
_cell.length_b   1.000
_cell.length_c   1.000
_cell.angle_alpha   90.00
_cell.angle_beta   90.00
_cell.angle_gamma   90.00
#
_symmetry.space_group_name_H-M   'P 1'
#
loop_
_entity.id
_entity.type
_entity.pdbx_description
1 polymer ?
#
loop_
_entity_poly.entity_id
_entity_poly.type
_entity_poly.pdbx_seq_one_letter_code
_entity_poly.pdbx_strand_id
1 'polypeptide(L)'
;MLSKLEEWINKYLLLLGQIPFRLYDRFVPVKIKVKISNIFCNIRTRPREYAKNLFHAIKNLPTTIKQNQGALIHLCHVCLDATRNAVNSIQKLDVEKLRNGKWRVRFAEICTTLTARLRQTYRETSPKTLLLLVFILTTGSLAVFQIYKTSIWIYKRNFPQAFVPEPIVQGARRPAYHNLMKKSFYVTNISIPFGFEGSTVDKEAEGIKSLIIDIEVEASNRYLSIYLSTQEHLIKDYLNKKLEPVLPTFPLTPEGKRVMRDKIIEELNKLIPETGAKGTIENVFIINITVS
;
A
#
# COMPACT_ATOMS: atom_id res chain seq x y z
N MET A 1 -9.73 -19.09 -7.33
CA MET A 1 -9.59 -18.35 -8.60
C MET A 1 -8.69 -17.13 -8.46
N LEU A 2 -8.85 -16.29 -7.43
CA LEU A 2 -7.97 -15.13 -7.18
C LEU A 2 -6.47 -15.48 -7.08
N SER A 3 -6.11 -16.57 -6.41
CA SER A 3 -4.70 -16.98 -6.28
C SER A 3 -4.01 -17.30 -7.62
N LYS A 4 -4.74 -17.88 -8.57
CA LYS A 4 -4.23 -18.15 -9.93
C LYS A 4 -4.09 -16.86 -10.75
N LEU A 5 -4.94 -15.86 -10.48
CA LEU A 5 -4.84 -14.55 -11.12
C LEU A 5 -3.62 -13.77 -10.61
N GLU A 6 -3.39 -13.78 -9.29
CA GLU A 6 -2.20 -13.15 -8.67
C GLU A 6 -0.90 -13.80 -9.14
N GLU A 7 -0.85 -15.13 -9.18
CA GLU A 7 0.33 -15.86 -9.66
C GLU A 7 0.61 -15.54 -11.14
N TRP A 8 -0.44 -15.40 -11.96
CA TRP A 8 -0.33 -15.00 -13.35
C TRP A 8 0.15 -13.54 -13.50
N ILE A 9 -0.39 -12.60 -12.71
CA ILE A 9 0.03 -11.19 -12.70
C ILE A 9 1.50 -11.07 -12.26
N ASN A 10 1.92 -11.79 -11.23
CA ASN A 10 3.30 -11.79 -10.76
C ASN A 10 4.26 -12.37 -11.81
N LYS A 11 3.88 -13.46 -12.47
CA LYS A 11 4.67 -14.05 -13.57
C LYS A 11 4.76 -13.11 -14.77
N TYR A 12 3.69 -12.37 -15.05
CA TYR A 12 3.65 -11.38 -16.12
C TYR A 12 4.49 -10.13 -15.80
N LEU A 13 4.45 -9.63 -14.58
CA LEU A 13 5.31 -8.53 -14.11
C LEU A 13 6.79 -8.90 -14.16
N LEU A 14 7.13 -10.15 -13.78
CA LEU A 14 8.49 -10.66 -13.91
C LEU A 14 8.96 -10.72 -15.37
N LEU A 15 8.09 -11.17 -16.28
CA LEU A 15 8.39 -11.18 -17.73
C LEU A 15 8.55 -9.76 -18.29
N LEU A 16 7.67 -8.83 -17.91
CA LEU A 16 7.77 -7.42 -18.28
C LEU A 16 9.05 -6.76 -17.75
N GLY A 17 9.51 -7.14 -16.56
CA GLY A 17 10.80 -6.68 -16.01
C GLY A 17 12.02 -7.24 -16.74
N GLN A 18 11.93 -8.43 -17.33
CA GLN A 18 13.03 -9.05 -18.08
C GLN A 18 13.15 -8.58 -19.53
N ILE A 19 12.04 -8.16 -20.15
CA ILE A 19 12.03 -7.64 -21.53
C ILE A 19 12.99 -6.45 -21.74
N PRO A 20 13.03 -5.40 -20.90
CA PRO A 20 13.97 -4.30 -21.08
C PRO A 20 15.42 -4.74 -20.91
N PHE A 21 15.71 -5.73 -20.06
CA PHE A 21 17.06 -6.31 -19.93
C PHE A 21 17.48 -7.06 -21.20
N ARG A 22 16.58 -7.86 -21.78
CA ARG A 22 16.85 -8.57 -23.05
C ARG A 22 17.00 -7.61 -24.23
N LEU A 23 16.20 -6.53 -24.26
CA LEU A 23 16.31 -5.48 -25.27
C LEU A 23 17.62 -4.70 -25.09
N TYR A 24 17.98 -4.35 -23.86
CA TYR A 24 19.28 -3.75 -23.53
C TYR A 24 20.43 -4.65 -24.01
N ASP A 25 20.35 -5.96 -23.75
CA ASP A 25 21.39 -6.88 -24.18
C ASP A 25 21.47 -7.05 -25.70
N ARG A 26 20.36 -6.93 -26.42
CA ARG A 26 20.33 -7.11 -27.87
C ARG A 26 20.73 -5.85 -28.63
N PHE A 27 20.38 -4.68 -28.11
CA PHE A 27 20.52 -3.41 -28.84
C PHE A 27 21.70 -2.55 -28.40
N VAL A 28 22.28 -2.81 -27.21
CA VAL A 28 23.44 -2.03 -26.75
C VAL A 28 24.75 -2.68 -27.24
N PRO A 29 25.58 -1.96 -28.02
CA PRO A 29 26.87 -2.46 -28.50
C PRO A 29 27.78 -2.92 -27.34
N VAL A 30 28.54 -3.99 -27.56
CA VAL A 30 29.43 -4.60 -26.54
C VAL A 30 30.37 -3.57 -25.90
N LYS A 31 30.90 -2.62 -26.67
CA LYS A 31 31.78 -1.55 -26.17
C LYS A 31 31.08 -0.63 -25.14
N ILE A 32 29.78 -0.39 -25.29
CA ILE A 32 28.98 0.41 -24.36
C ILE A 32 28.63 -0.42 -23.12
N LYS A 33 28.34 -1.72 -23.28
CA LYS A 33 28.12 -2.63 -22.14
C LYS A 33 29.33 -2.71 -21.20
N VAL A 34 30.54 -2.83 -21.75
CA VAL A 34 31.79 -2.84 -20.96
C VAL A 34 32.00 -1.50 -20.23
N LYS A 35 31.70 -0.37 -20.88
CA LYS A 35 31.74 0.94 -20.20
C LYS A 35 30.71 1.03 -19.06
N ILE A 36 29.49 0.57 -19.29
CA ILE A 36 28.42 0.57 -18.28
C ILE A 36 28.76 -0.39 -17.12
N SER A 37 29.30 -1.58 -17.40
CA SER A 37 29.71 -2.50 -16.33
C SER A 37 30.85 -1.93 -15.49
N ASN A 38 31.82 -1.25 -16.11
CA ASN A 38 32.89 -0.57 -15.39
C ASN A 38 32.37 0.60 -14.54
N ILE A 39 31.37 1.35 -15.04
CA ILE A 39 30.68 2.39 -14.27
C ILE A 39 29.94 1.76 -13.07
N PHE A 40 29.19 0.67 -13.26
CA PHE A 40 28.51 -0.02 -12.17
C PHE A 40 29.48 -0.64 -11.15
N CYS A 41 30.62 -1.17 -11.59
CA CYS A 41 31.68 -1.68 -10.71
C CYS A 41 32.30 -0.55 -9.88
N ASN A 42 32.53 0.62 -10.49
CA ASN A 42 33.05 1.80 -9.80
C ASN A 42 32.04 2.41 -8.82
N ILE A 43 30.74 2.42 -9.16
CA ILE A 43 29.66 2.85 -8.25
C ILE A 43 29.55 1.91 -7.05
N ARG A 44 29.70 0.60 -7.26
CA ARG A 44 29.65 -0.42 -6.19
C ARG A 44 30.84 -0.34 -5.24
N THR A 45 32.02 0.02 -5.74
CA THR A 45 33.25 0.10 -4.94
C THR A 45 33.47 1.46 -4.28
N ARG A 46 32.93 2.56 -4.82
CA ARG A 46 33.11 3.93 -4.29
C ARG A 46 31.81 4.76 -4.26
N PRO A 47 30.79 4.35 -3.49
CA PRO A 47 29.47 5.00 -3.50
C PRO A 47 29.49 6.45 -2.98
N ARG A 48 30.38 6.79 -2.03
CA ARG A 48 30.47 8.15 -1.45
C ARG A 48 31.05 9.19 -2.41
N GLU A 49 32.04 8.79 -3.22
CA GLU A 49 32.69 9.66 -4.20
C GLU A 49 31.73 9.97 -5.36
N TYR A 50 30.99 8.94 -5.80
CA TYR A 50 29.99 9.09 -6.86
C TYR A 50 28.79 9.93 -6.42
N ALA A 51 28.32 9.78 -5.18
CA ALA A 51 27.26 10.61 -4.62
C ALA A 51 27.66 12.09 -4.56
N LYS A 52 28.90 12.41 -4.18
CA LYS A 52 29.42 13.79 -4.16
C LYS A 52 29.50 14.38 -5.58
N ASN A 53 29.97 13.61 -6.55
CA ASN A 53 30.04 14.04 -7.94
C ASN A 53 28.65 14.22 -8.57
N LEU A 54 27.69 13.34 -8.22
CA LEU A 54 26.29 13.48 -8.62
C LEU A 54 25.65 14.73 -7.99
N PHE A 55 25.92 14.99 -6.72
CA PHE A 55 25.42 16.19 -6.02
C PHE A 55 25.97 17.47 -6.65
N HIS A 56 27.26 17.49 -7.01
CA HIS A 56 27.87 18.61 -7.72
C HIS A 56 27.31 18.77 -9.14
N ALA A 57 27.08 17.67 -9.86
CA ALA A 57 26.44 17.70 -11.18
C ALA A 57 25.00 18.22 -11.12
N ILE A 58 24.23 17.81 -10.10
CA ILE A 58 22.86 18.30 -9.81
C ILE A 58 22.86 19.78 -9.45
N LYS A 59 23.83 20.22 -8.63
CA LYS A 59 23.96 21.64 -8.22
C LYS A 59 24.37 22.55 -9.38
N ASN A 60 25.05 22.00 -10.39
CA ASN A 60 25.53 22.71 -11.58
C ASN A 60 24.63 22.50 -12.82
N LEU A 61 23.45 21.88 -12.68
CA LEU A 61 22.51 21.77 -13.79
C LEU A 61 22.02 23.18 -14.17
N PRO A 62 22.25 23.66 -15.41
CA PRO A 62 22.09 25.08 -15.73
C PRO A 62 20.62 25.50 -15.80
N THR A 63 20.42 26.81 -15.71
CA THR A 63 19.20 27.61 -15.91
C THR A 63 18.34 27.28 -17.15
N THR A 64 18.81 26.42 -18.06
CA THR A 64 18.05 25.85 -19.19
C THR A 64 16.88 24.96 -18.76
N ILE A 65 16.91 24.33 -17.57
CA ILE A 65 15.73 23.59 -17.05
C ILE A 65 14.60 24.56 -16.68
N LYS A 66 14.88 25.77 -16.22
CA LYS A 66 13.85 26.79 -15.96
C LYS A 66 13.15 27.25 -17.26
N GLN A 67 13.86 27.32 -18.38
CA GLN A 67 13.26 27.67 -19.68
C GLN A 67 12.42 26.52 -20.29
N ASN A 68 12.76 25.26 -20.01
CA ASN A 68 12.02 24.09 -20.50
C ASN A 68 11.03 23.49 -19.51
N GLN A 69 10.83 24.11 -18.33
CA GLN A 69 9.87 23.66 -17.31
C GLN A 69 8.45 23.56 -17.87
N GLY A 70 8.03 24.51 -18.72
CA GLY A 70 6.71 24.47 -19.36
C GLY A 70 6.53 23.27 -20.30
N ALA A 71 7.54 22.94 -21.11
CA ALA A 71 7.50 21.79 -22.00
C ALA A 71 7.52 20.46 -21.24
N LEU A 72 8.25 20.39 -20.12
CA LEU A 72 8.29 19.24 -19.22
C LEU A 72 6.96 19.02 -18.47
N ILE A 73 6.36 20.09 -17.95
CA ILE A 73 5.04 20.05 -17.31
C ILE A 73 3.98 19.60 -18.31
N HIS A 74 4.00 20.15 -19.54
CA HIS A 74 3.09 19.75 -20.61
C HIS A 74 3.25 18.26 -20.99
N LEU A 75 4.49 17.77 -21.14
CA LEU A 75 4.76 16.34 -21.39
C LEU A 75 4.26 15.47 -20.23
N CYS A 76 4.45 15.89 -18.98
CA CYS A 76 3.92 15.19 -17.82
C CYS A 76 2.40 15.11 -17.82
N HIS A 77 1.70 16.21 -18.13
CA HIS A 77 0.23 16.22 -18.23
C HIS A 77 -0.28 15.35 -19.38
N VAL A 78 0.32 15.43 -20.57
CA VAL A 78 -0.05 14.57 -21.72
C VAL A 78 0.16 13.09 -21.38
N CYS A 79 1.25 12.74 -20.69
CA CYS A 79 1.47 11.38 -20.22
C CYS A 79 0.44 10.95 -19.15
N LEU A 80 0.15 11.83 -18.18
CA LEU A 80 -0.84 11.56 -17.13
C LEU A 80 -2.24 11.35 -17.70
N ASP A 81 -2.66 12.17 -18.64
CA ASP A 81 -3.96 12.07 -19.31
C ASP A 81 -4.05 10.82 -20.18
N ALA A 82 -2.97 10.47 -20.90
CA ALA A 82 -2.89 9.20 -21.62
C ALA A 82 -3.01 7.99 -20.69
N THR A 83 -2.36 8.02 -19.52
CA THR A 83 -2.50 6.96 -18.50
C THR A 83 -3.90 6.93 -17.90
N ARG A 84 -4.52 8.08 -17.62
CA ARG A 84 -5.87 8.15 -17.05
C ARG A 84 -6.91 7.62 -18.04
N ASN A 85 -6.77 7.94 -19.32
CA ASN A 85 -7.62 7.41 -20.39
C ASN A 85 -7.43 5.91 -20.59
N ALA A 86 -6.20 5.41 -20.47
CA ALA A 86 -5.93 3.97 -20.50
C ALA A 86 -6.56 3.26 -19.29
N VAL A 87 -6.44 3.81 -18.09
CA VAL A 87 -7.05 3.26 -16.86
C VAL A 87 -8.58 3.26 -16.95
N ASN A 88 -9.19 4.36 -17.41
CA ASN A 88 -10.63 4.44 -17.60
C ASN A 88 -11.13 3.44 -18.66
N SER A 89 -10.31 3.17 -19.67
CA SER A 89 -10.60 2.16 -20.70
C SER A 89 -10.46 0.73 -20.17
N ILE A 90 -9.54 0.50 -19.21
CA ILE A 90 -9.37 -0.77 -18.49
C ILE A 90 -10.51 -0.99 -17.48
N GLN A 91 -10.98 0.05 -16.79
CA GLN A 91 -12.12 -0.07 -15.87
C GLN A 91 -13.44 -0.38 -16.59
N LYS A 92 -13.60 0.08 -17.83
CA LYS A 92 -14.76 -0.22 -18.68
C LYS A 92 -14.65 -1.56 -19.41
N LEU A 93 -13.51 -2.26 -19.30
CA LEU A 93 -13.31 -3.56 -19.93
C LEU A 93 -14.01 -4.64 -19.12
N ASP A 94 -15.20 -4.99 -19.62
CA ASP A 94 -16.05 -6.08 -19.16
C ASP A 94 -15.26 -7.40 -19.06
N VAL A 95 -15.13 -7.94 -17.84
CA VAL A 95 -14.21 -9.03 -17.51
C VAL A 95 -14.57 -10.33 -18.24
N GLU A 96 -15.83 -10.48 -18.67
CA GLU A 96 -16.30 -11.59 -19.51
C GLU A 96 -15.72 -11.57 -20.93
N LYS A 97 -15.45 -10.39 -21.51
CA LYS A 97 -14.88 -10.28 -22.86
C LYS A 97 -13.38 -10.62 -22.90
N LEU A 98 -12.69 -10.55 -21.76
CA LEU A 98 -11.28 -10.96 -21.61
C LEU A 98 -11.10 -12.50 -21.65
N ARG A 99 -12.18 -13.29 -21.50
CA ARG A 99 -12.11 -14.76 -21.55
C ARG A 99 -11.93 -15.31 -22.97
N ASN A 100 -12.41 -14.62 -24.00
CA ASN A 100 -12.50 -15.14 -25.37
C ASN A 100 -11.20 -15.04 -26.21
N GLY A 101 -10.04 -14.83 -25.59
CA GLY A 101 -8.72 -14.84 -26.28
C GLY A 101 -8.45 -13.70 -27.29
N LYS A 102 -9.49 -13.01 -27.77
CA LYS A 102 -9.43 -11.89 -28.73
C LYS A 102 -8.69 -10.66 -28.18
N TRP A 103 -8.53 -10.55 -26.86
CA TRP A 103 -7.76 -9.47 -26.25
C TRP A 103 -6.27 -9.54 -26.60
N ARG A 104 -5.72 -10.74 -26.83
CA ARG A 104 -4.30 -10.89 -27.21
C ARG A 104 -4.01 -10.26 -28.57
N VAL A 105 -4.95 -10.36 -29.50
CA VAL A 105 -4.85 -9.78 -30.84
C VAL A 105 -4.90 -8.26 -30.76
N ARG A 106 -5.89 -7.70 -30.04
CA ARG A 106 -5.97 -6.24 -29.83
C ARG A 106 -4.77 -5.68 -29.07
N PHE A 107 -4.25 -6.41 -28.09
CA PHE A 107 -3.05 -6.01 -27.37
C PHE A 107 -1.81 -6.05 -28.27
N ALA A 108 -1.68 -7.06 -29.13
CA ALA A 108 -0.61 -7.13 -30.11
C ALA A 108 -0.67 -5.95 -31.10
N GLU A 109 -1.86 -5.58 -31.61
CA GLU A 109 -2.06 -4.41 -32.48
C GLU A 109 -1.67 -3.09 -31.80
N ILE A 110 -2.01 -2.93 -30.52
CA ILE A 110 -1.59 -1.76 -29.73
C ILE A 110 -0.06 -1.75 -29.56
N CYS A 111 0.55 -2.90 -29.31
CA CYS A 111 2.01 -3.00 -29.18
C CYS A 111 2.75 -2.76 -30.49
N THR A 112 2.24 -3.26 -31.62
CA THR A 112 2.87 -3.05 -32.94
C THR A 112 2.78 -1.59 -33.36
N THR A 113 1.65 -0.92 -33.15
CA THR A 113 1.51 0.51 -33.43
C THR A 113 2.38 1.38 -32.53
N LEU A 114 2.48 1.06 -31.23
CA LEU A 114 3.39 1.76 -30.31
C LEU A 114 4.86 1.56 -30.68
N THR A 115 5.28 0.33 -30.98
CA THR A 115 6.67 0.04 -31.37
C THR A 115 7.02 0.67 -32.71
N ALA A 116 6.09 0.75 -33.66
CA ALA A 116 6.28 1.46 -34.92
C ALA A 116 6.50 2.97 -34.70
N ARG A 117 5.67 3.61 -33.88
CA ARG A 117 5.82 5.04 -33.52
C ARG A 117 7.14 5.29 -32.79
N LEU A 118 7.48 4.47 -31.80
CA LEU A 118 8.75 4.57 -31.09
C LEU A 118 9.96 4.40 -32.02
N ARG A 119 9.87 3.50 -33.00
CA ARG A 119 10.93 3.29 -34.00
C ARG A 119 11.10 4.50 -34.91
N GLN A 120 10.00 5.13 -35.30
CA GLN A 120 10.03 6.35 -36.10
C GLN A 120 10.64 7.51 -35.30
N THR A 121 10.15 7.74 -34.07
CA THR A 121 10.70 8.76 -33.18
C THR A 121 12.18 8.53 -32.88
N TYR A 122 12.61 7.27 -32.72
CA TYR A 122 14.02 6.90 -32.52
C TYR A 122 14.92 7.29 -33.71
N ARG A 123 14.42 7.21 -34.94
CA ARG A 123 15.19 7.62 -36.14
C ARG A 123 15.32 9.13 -36.24
N GLU A 124 14.32 9.86 -35.76
CA GLU A 124 14.24 11.33 -35.86
C GLU A 124 14.90 12.04 -34.67
N THR A 125 15.01 11.39 -33.51
CA THR A 125 15.58 12.02 -32.31
C THR A 125 17.11 11.95 -32.25
N SER A 126 17.70 13.05 -31.76
CA SER A 126 19.14 13.12 -31.54
C SER A 126 19.62 12.07 -30.51
N PRO A 127 20.88 11.61 -30.59
CA PRO A 127 21.45 10.67 -29.61
C PRO A 127 21.41 11.19 -28.16
N LYS A 128 21.51 12.52 -27.98
CA LYS A 128 21.50 13.16 -26.65
C LYS A 128 20.11 13.07 -26.00
N THR A 129 19.05 13.30 -26.78
CA THR A 129 17.66 13.20 -26.29
C THR A 129 17.29 11.77 -25.93
N LEU A 130 17.79 10.78 -26.68
CA LEU A 130 17.58 9.37 -26.35
C LEU A 130 18.24 8.97 -25.02
N LEU A 131 19.47 9.43 -24.78
CA LEU A 131 20.19 9.15 -23.53
C LEU A 131 19.47 9.76 -22.32
N LEU A 132 19.00 11.01 -22.46
CA LEU A 132 18.19 11.69 -21.44
C LEU A 132 16.90 10.90 -21.14
N LEU A 133 16.18 10.46 -22.18
CA LEU A 133 14.92 9.74 -22.03
C LEU A 133 15.13 8.39 -21.32
N VAL A 134 16.17 7.64 -21.70
CA VAL A 134 16.55 6.40 -21.01
C VAL A 134 16.91 6.68 -19.55
N PHE A 135 17.66 7.75 -19.27
CA PHE A 135 18.00 8.13 -17.91
C PHE A 135 16.76 8.43 -17.06
N ILE A 136 15.80 9.19 -17.59
CA ILE A 136 14.52 9.50 -16.92
C ILE A 136 13.71 8.23 -16.67
N LEU A 137 13.59 7.34 -17.67
CA LEU A 137 12.86 6.09 -17.52
C LEU A 137 13.49 5.18 -16.47
N THR A 138 14.82 5.06 -16.48
CA THR A 138 15.54 4.22 -15.50
C THR A 138 15.42 4.77 -14.08
N THR A 139 15.64 6.07 -13.88
CA THR A 139 15.49 6.71 -12.55
C THR A 139 14.06 6.67 -12.05
N GLY A 140 13.07 6.90 -12.93
CA GLY A 140 11.65 6.74 -12.61
C GLY A 140 11.31 5.31 -12.18
N SER A 141 11.79 4.30 -12.92
CA SER A 141 11.53 2.90 -12.57
C SER A 141 12.13 2.50 -11.21
N LEU A 142 13.34 2.98 -10.91
CA LEU A 142 14.01 2.77 -9.61
C LEU A 142 13.24 3.42 -8.46
N ALA A 143 12.74 4.65 -8.66
CA ALA A 143 11.94 5.35 -7.66
C ALA A 143 10.64 4.60 -7.34
N VAL A 144 9.91 4.16 -8.37
CA VAL A 144 8.67 3.37 -8.20
C VAL A 144 8.95 2.06 -7.47
N PHE A 145 10.01 1.34 -7.83
CA PHE A 145 10.41 0.11 -7.16
C PHE A 145 10.74 0.33 -5.67
N GLN A 146 11.39 1.45 -5.35
CA GLN A 146 11.72 1.78 -3.96
C GLN A 146 10.49 2.15 -3.14
N ILE A 147 9.56 2.92 -3.72
CA ILE A 147 8.27 3.24 -3.08
C ILE A 147 7.49 1.94 -2.81
N TYR A 148 7.44 1.02 -3.77
CA TYR A 148 6.79 -0.28 -3.59
C TYR A 148 7.41 -1.10 -2.44
N LYS A 149 8.75 -1.21 -2.40
CA LYS A 149 9.44 -1.90 -1.30
C LYS A 149 9.15 -1.26 0.06
N THR A 150 9.17 0.07 0.12
CA THR A 150 8.93 0.82 1.35
C THR A 150 7.49 0.65 1.81
N SER A 151 6.52 0.69 0.88
CA SER A 151 5.11 0.45 1.15
C SER A 151 4.85 -0.96 1.72
N ILE A 152 5.44 -2.01 1.13
CA ILE A 152 5.35 -3.37 1.69
C ILE A 152 5.96 -3.45 3.09
N TRP A 153 7.10 -2.79 3.30
CA TRP A 153 7.76 -2.80 4.61
C TRP A 153 6.91 -2.10 5.68
N ILE A 154 6.33 -0.94 5.37
CA ILE A 154 5.38 -0.22 6.24
C ILE A 154 4.16 -1.10 6.53
N TYR A 155 3.59 -1.74 5.50
CA TYR A 155 2.46 -2.64 5.66
C TYR A 155 2.79 -3.79 6.62
N LYS A 156 3.92 -4.49 6.42
CA LYS A 156 4.34 -5.58 7.31
C LYS A 156 4.67 -5.12 8.73
N ARG A 157 5.13 -3.88 8.91
CA ARG A 157 5.45 -3.30 10.22
C ARG A 157 4.20 -2.89 10.99
N ASN A 158 3.23 -2.28 10.31
CA ASN A 158 2.00 -1.77 10.92
C ASN A 158 0.94 -2.86 11.09
N PHE A 159 0.96 -3.85 10.21
CA PHE A 159 0.16 -5.07 10.30
C PHE A 159 1.13 -6.25 10.50
N PRO A 160 1.71 -6.41 11.71
CA PRO A 160 2.46 -7.63 11.99
C PRO A 160 1.53 -8.79 11.70
N GLN A 161 1.99 -9.76 10.89
CA GLN A 161 1.22 -10.96 10.66
C GLN A 161 0.81 -11.51 12.02
N ALA A 162 -0.49 -11.61 12.27
CA ALA A 162 -1.01 -12.23 13.49
C ALA A 162 -0.23 -13.53 13.68
N PHE A 163 0.33 -13.74 14.87
CA PHE A 163 1.03 -14.97 15.22
C PHE A 163 0.15 -16.14 14.75
N VAL A 164 0.53 -16.78 13.64
CA VAL A 164 -0.09 -18.03 13.24
C VAL A 164 0.70 -19.05 14.04
N PRO A 165 0.18 -19.59 15.17
CA PRO A 165 0.89 -20.63 15.88
C PRO A 165 1.20 -21.75 14.89
N GLU A 166 2.45 -22.21 14.87
CA GLU A 166 2.83 -23.36 14.07
C GLU A 166 1.86 -24.51 14.41
N PRO A 167 1.24 -25.14 13.40
CA PRO A 167 0.22 -26.13 13.66
C PRO A 167 0.85 -27.32 14.38
N ILE A 168 0.45 -27.53 15.63
CA ILE A 168 0.68 -28.79 16.34
C ILE A 168 -0.06 -29.86 15.54
N VAL A 169 0.68 -30.67 14.78
CA VAL A 169 0.15 -31.74 13.94
C VAL A 169 -0.35 -32.85 14.85
N GLN A 170 -1.62 -32.79 15.27
CA GLN A 170 -2.35 -33.94 15.80
C GLN A 170 -3.76 -33.99 15.20
N GLY A 171 -3.93 -34.91 14.25
CA GLY A 171 -5.20 -35.27 13.62
C GLY A 171 -5.58 -34.36 12.45
N ALA A 172 -6.25 -34.94 11.45
CA ALA A 172 -6.84 -34.25 10.29
C ALA A 172 -8.01 -33.31 10.67
N ARG A 173 -7.81 -32.47 11.68
CA ARG A 173 -8.76 -31.46 12.12
C ARG A 173 -8.50 -30.22 11.28
N ARG A 174 -9.55 -29.70 10.63
CA ARG A 174 -9.47 -28.43 9.91
C ARG A 174 -8.86 -27.39 10.86
N PRO A 175 -7.79 -26.69 10.47
CA PRO A 175 -7.11 -25.76 11.37
C PRO A 175 -8.11 -24.74 11.91
N ALA A 176 -8.05 -24.46 13.21
CA ALA A 176 -8.95 -23.53 13.88
C ALA A 176 -8.99 -22.16 13.17
N TYR A 177 -7.87 -21.77 12.55
CA TYR A 177 -7.73 -20.49 11.86
C TYR A 177 -8.50 -20.37 10.54
N HIS A 178 -9.00 -21.47 9.95
CA HIS A 178 -9.56 -21.47 8.59
C HIS A 178 -10.77 -20.52 8.42
N ASN A 179 -11.44 -20.14 9.50
CA ASN A 179 -12.62 -19.26 9.45
C ASN A 179 -12.49 -17.97 10.28
N LEU A 180 -11.30 -17.63 10.80
CA LEU A 180 -11.11 -16.44 11.63
C LEU A 180 -11.49 -15.16 10.87
N MET A 181 -11.05 -15.03 9.61
CA MET A 181 -11.40 -13.88 8.76
C MET A 181 -12.90 -13.74 8.50
N LYS A 182 -13.71 -14.78 8.72
CA LYS A 182 -15.18 -14.73 8.58
C LYS A 182 -15.89 -14.48 9.89
N LYS A 183 -15.13 -14.48 10.99
CA LYS A 183 -15.57 -14.22 12.36
C LYS A 183 -15.13 -12.83 12.83
N SER A 184 -14.20 -12.20 12.13
CA SER A 184 -13.78 -10.84 12.43
C SER A 184 -14.56 -9.79 11.64
N PHE A 185 -14.74 -8.62 12.24
CA PHE A 185 -15.27 -7.43 11.59
C PHE A 185 -14.55 -6.19 12.10
N TYR A 186 -14.58 -5.11 11.33
CA TYR A 186 -13.87 -3.87 11.62
C TYR A 186 -14.86 -2.78 12.05
N VAL A 187 -14.50 -2.02 13.08
CA VAL A 187 -15.25 -0.86 13.56
C VAL A 187 -14.31 0.33 13.58
N THR A 188 -14.74 1.40 12.92
CA THR A 188 -13.92 2.61 12.73
C THR A 188 -14.41 3.78 13.55
N ASN A 189 -13.51 4.72 13.85
CA ASN A 189 -13.85 6.03 14.41
C ASN A 189 -14.64 5.95 15.72
N ILE A 190 -14.24 5.09 16.65
CA ILE A 190 -14.78 5.10 18.01
C ILE A 190 -14.11 6.25 18.75
N SER A 191 -14.89 7.18 19.29
CA SER A 191 -14.37 8.40 19.91
C SER A 191 -14.53 8.30 21.42
N ILE A 192 -13.42 8.14 22.12
CA ILE A 192 -13.38 8.11 23.58
C ILE A 192 -12.97 9.50 24.07
N PRO A 193 -13.82 10.23 24.81
CA PRO A 193 -13.47 11.55 25.30
C PRO A 193 -12.36 11.47 26.36
N PHE A 194 -11.53 12.51 26.46
CA PHE A 194 -10.64 12.65 27.61
C PHE A 194 -11.40 13.26 28.79
N GLY A 195 -11.25 12.66 29.97
CA GLY A 195 -11.87 13.15 31.20
C GLY A 195 -10.96 14.17 31.88
N PHE A 196 -11.46 15.39 32.10
CA PHE A 196 -10.78 16.42 32.90
C PHE A 196 -11.37 16.45 34.31
N GLU A 197 -11.22 15.37 35.07
CA GLU A 197 -11.55 15.42 36.50
C GLU A 197 -10.32 15.82 37.33
N GLY A 198 -10.33 17.06 37.83
CA GLY A 198 -9.63 17.43 39.06
C GLY A 198 -8.14 17.75 38.99
N SER A 199 -7.51 17.85 37.82
CA SER A 199 -6.06 18.13 37.73
C SER A 199 -5.77 19.52 37.17
N THR A 200 -5.19 20.39 37.99
CA THR A 200 -4.57 21.68 37.66
C THR A 200 -3.26 21.52 36.85
N VAL A 201 -3.24 20.56 35.93
CA VAL A 201 -2.09 20.01 35.20
C VAL A 201 -2.66 19.63 33.83
N ASP A 202 -2.45 20.28 32.70
CA ASP A 202 -1.48 21.28 32.26
C ASP A 202 -2.16 22.13 31.17
N LYS A 203 -1.79 23.41 31.07
CA LYS A 203 -2.22 24.31 29.98
C LYS A 203 -1.78 23.83 28.58
N GLU A 204 -1.02 22.74 28.49
CA GLU A 204 -0.57 22.12 27.24
C GLU A 204 -1.56 21.06 26.71
N ALA A 205 -2.51 20.59 27.53
CA ALA A 205 -3.53 19.60 27.15
C ALA A 205 -4.84 20.23 26.61
N GLU A 206 -4.92 21.56 26.51
CA GLU A 206 -6.12 22.30 26.05
C GLU A 206 -6.52 22.00 24.58
N GLY A 207 -5.68 21.29 23.83
CA GLY A 207 -5.94 20.94 22.42
C GLY A 207 -6.50 19.54 22.19
N ILE A 208 -6.33 18.60 23.13
CA ILE A 208 -6.65 17.18 22.90
C ILE A 208 -8.04 16.88 23.44
N LYS A 209 -8.98 16.60 22.54
CA LYS A 209 -10.41 16.46 22.83
C LYS A 209 -10.86 15.01 22.92
N SER A 210 -10.28 14.13 22.12
CA SER A 210 -10.68 12.71 22.14
C SER A 210 -9.64 11.76 21.56
N LEU A 211 -9.70 10.52 22.03
CA LEU A 211 -9.00 9.39 21.46
C LEU A 211 -9.89 8.73 20.42
N ILE A 212 -9.47 8.76 19.16
CA ILE A 212 -10.13 8.07 18.06
C ILE A 212 -9.43 6.72 17.86
N ILE A 213 -10.17 5.63 18.02
CA ILE A 213 -9.65 4.27 17.85
C ILE A 213 -10.38 3.54 16.73
N ASP A 214 -9.61 2.75 15.98
CA ASP A 214 -10.15 1.75 15.07
C ASP A 214 -9.82 0.36 15.59
N ILE A 215 -10.81 -0.53 15.59
CA ILE A 215 -10.70 -1.86 16.17
C ILE A 215 -11.15 -2.95 15.20
N GLU A 216 -10.49 -4.10 15.24
CA GLU A 216 -10.98 -5.35 14.68
C GLU A 216 -11.49 -6.24 15.81
N VAL A 217 -12.71 -6.73 15.66
CA VAL A 217 -13.40 -7.51 16.68
C VAL A 217 -13.58 -8.93 16.17
N GLU A 218 -13.18 -9.91 16.95
CA GLU A 218 -13.37 -11.34 16.67
C GLU A 218 -14.58 -11.88 17.45
N ALA A 219 -15.60 -12.30 16.71
CA ALA A 219 -16.79 -12.92 17.27
C ALA A 219 -16.68 -14.44 17.33
N SER A 220 -17.37 -15.09 18.27
CA SER A 220 -17.36 -16.54 18.40
C SER A 220 -17.96 -17.27 17.20
N ASN A 221 -18.86 -16.61 16.47
CA ASN A 221 -19.48 -17.16 15.28
C ASN A 221 -19.61 -16.13 14.14
N ARG A 222 -19.70 -16.65 12.90
CA ARG A 222 -19.81 -15.84 11.68
C ARG A 222 -21.10 -15.03 11.62
N TYR A 223 -22.19 -15.54 12.18
CA TYR A 223 -23.48 -14.86 12.15
C TYR A 223 -23.43 -13.55 12.93
N LEU A 224 -22.86 -13.58 14.14
CA LEU A 224 -22.68 -12.43 15.01
C LEU A 224 -21.78 -11.39 14.35
N SER A 225 -20.67 -11.81 13.74
CA SER A 225 -19.79 -10.93 12.97
C SER A 225 -20.54 -10.19 11.85
N ILE A 226 -21.33 -10.91 11.04
CA ILE A 226 -22.12 -10.30 9.95
C ILE A 226 -23.18 -9.35 10.52
N TYR A 227 -23.91 -9.78 11.54
CA TYR A 227 -24.97 -9.00 12.17
C TYR A 227 -24.43 -7.67 12.72
N LEU A 228 -23.39 -7.73 13.54
CA LEU A 228 -22.73 -6.58 14.14
C LEU A 228 -22.05 -5.68 13.11
N SER A 229 -21.45 -6.24 12.05
CA SER A 229 -20.89 -5.45 10.96
C SER A 229 -21.94 -4.65 10.18
N THR A 230 -23.17 -5.18 10.09
CA THR A 230 -24.29 -4.49 9.43
C THR A 230 -24.83 -3.35 10.29
N GLN A 231 -24.66 -3.46 11.61
CA GLN A 231 -25.13 -2.50 12.61
C GLN A 231 -23.97 -1.80 13.32
N GLU A 232 -22.92 -1.45 12.58
CA GLU A 232 -21.71 -0.81 13.13
C GLU A 232 -22.03 0.45 13.95
N HIS A 233 -23.06 1.20 13.56
CA HIS A 233 -23.52 2.40 14.27
C HIS A 233 -23.96 2.11 15.72
N LEU A 234 -24.66 1.00 15.97
CA LEU A 234 -25.08 0.64 17.34
C LEU A 234 -23.88 0.39 18.23
N ILE A 235 -22.84 -0.23 17.70
CA ILE A 235 -21.60 -0.48 18.42
C ILE A 235 -20.91 0.83 18.76
N LYS A 236 -20.79 1.74 17.79
CA LYS A 236 -20.18 3.06 18.01
C LYS A 236 -20.93 3.84 19.07
N ASP A 237 -22.26 3.92 18.95
CA ASP A 237 -23.09 4.66 19.89
C ASP A 237 -23.02 4.06 21.30
N TYR A 238 -23.04 2.72 21.41
CA TYR A 238 -22.90 2.03 22.69
C TYR A 238 -21.54 2.28 23.32
N LEU A 239 -20.45 2.06 22.59
CA LEU A 239 -19.09 2.25 23.09
C LEU A 239 -18.81 3.71 23.44
N ASN A 240 -19.24 4.67 22.61
CA ASN A 240 -19.08 6.10 22.90
C ASN A 240 -19.84 6.53 24.17
N LYS A 241 -20.95 5.85 24.48
CA LYS A 241 -21.77 6.14 25.69
C LYS A 241 -21.27 5.43 26.94
N LYS A 242 -20.71 4.22 26.80
CA LYS A 242 -20.37 3.33 27.93
C LYS A 242 -18.90 3.32 28.30
N LEU A 243 -18.02 3.63 27.35
CA LEU A 243 -16.59 3.76 27.68
C LEU A 243 -16.38 5.01 28.52
N GLU A 244 -15.84 4.80 29.71
CA GLU A 244 -15.47 5.91 30.58
C GLU A 244 -14.40 6.78 29.92
N PRO A 245 -14.40 8.09 30.19
CA PRO A 245 -13.38 8.99 29.70
C PRO A 245 -11.98 8.53 30.12
N VAL A 246 -11.04 8.63 29.19
CA VAL A 246 -9.64 8.27 29.45
C VAL A 246 -8.92 9.48 30.02
N LEU A 247 -7.99 9.30 30.96
CA LEU A 247 -7.16 10.42 31.44
C LEU A 247 -6.14 10.80 30.35
N PRO A 248 -5.79 12.09 30.17
CA PRO A 248 -4.75 12.50 29.22
C PRO A 248 -3.40 11.81 29.47
N THR A 249 -3.11 11.47 30.72
CA THR A 249 -1.91 10.74 31.15
C THR A 249 -1.99 9.23 30.97
N PHE A 250 -3.09 8.70 30.42
CA PHE A 250 -3.27 7.27 30.26
C PHE A 250 -2.19 6.68 29.34
N PRO A 251 -1.45 5.66 29.81
CA PRO A 251 -0.33 5.14 29.05
C PRO A 251 -0.83 4.36 27.83
N LEU A 252 -0.41 4.76 26.63
CA LEU A 252 -0.61 4.00 25.39
C LEU A 252 0.41 2.83 25.24
N THR A 253 0.98 2.39 26.36
CA THR A 253 1.85 1.22 26.45
C THR A 253 1.05 -0.07 26.20
N PRO A 254 1.73 -1.21 25.96
CA PRO A 254 1.04 -2.49 25.75
C PRO A 254 0.07 -2.87 26.88
N GLU A 255 0.37 -2.48 28.11
CA GLU A 255 -0.48 -2.71 29.30
C GLU A 255 -1.76 -1.87 29.24
N GLY A 256 -1.66 -0.56 28.96
CA GLY A 256 -2.83 0.29 28.82
C GLY A 256 -3.72 -0.12 27.64
N LYS A 257 -3.11 -0.52 26.51
CA LYS A 257 -3.85 -1.09 25.36
C LYS A 257 -4.58 -2.39 25.73
N ARG A 258 -4.00 -3.22 26.61
CA ARG A 258 -4.65 -4.44 27.11
C ARG A 258 -5.86 -4.10 27.98
N VAL A 259 -5.72 -3.15 28.92
CA VAL A 259 -6.83 -2.71 29.78
C VAL A 259 -7.99 -2.17 28.93
N MET A 260 -7.69 -1.33 27.94
CA MET A 260 -8.69 -0.78 27.03
C MET A 260 -9.38 -1.87 26.20
N ARG A 261 -8.60 -2.83 25.70
CA ARG A 261 -9.13 -4.00 24.98
C ARG A 261 -10.09 -4.80 25.84
N ASP A 262 -9.68 -5.15 27.05
CA ASP A 262 -10.46 -6.00 27.96
C ASP A 262 -11.79 -5.31 28.31
N LYS A 263 -11.76 -3.99 28.53
CA LYS A 263 -12.97 -3.17 28.74
C LYS A 263 -13.90 -3.15 27.53
N ILE A 264 -13.36 -2.99 26.31
CA ILE A 264 -14.18 -3.04 25.08
C ILE A 264 -14.81 -4.43 24.90
N ILE A 265 -14.07 -5.51 25.18
CA ILE A 265 -14.62 -6.88 25.13
C ILE A 265 -15.77 -7.03 26.12
N GLU A 266 -15.62 -6.54 27.34
CA GLU A 266 -16.65 -6.60 28.37
C GLU A 266 -17.93 -5.86 27.94
N GLU A 267 -17.79 -4.61 27.48
CA GLU A 267 -18.93 -3.79 27.06
C GLU A 267 -19.63 -4.35 25.81
N LEU A 268 -18.88 -4.85 24.82
CA LEU A 268 -19.49 -5.49 23.65
C LEU A 268 -20.24 -6.77 24.02
N ASN A 269 -19.73 -7.56 24.97
CA ASN A 269 -20.43 -8.75 25.45
C ASN A 269 -21.71 -8.43 26.24
N LYS A 270 -21.81 -7.24 26.85
CA LYS A 270 -23.05 -6.72 27.45
C LYS A 270 -24.06 -6.26 26.39
N LEU A 271 -23.60 -5.69 25.28
CA LEU A 271 -24.46 -5.25 24.17
C LEU A 271 -25.12 -6.42 23.42
N ILE A 272 -24.43 -7.53 23.22
CA ILE A 272 -24.94 -8.69 22.46
C ILE A 272 -26.33 -9.16 22.92
N PRO A 273 -26.58 -9.45 24.21
CA PRO A 273 -27.90 -9.89 24.67
C PRO A 273 -28.98 -8.82 24.49
N GLU A 274 -28.65 -7.52 24.57
CA GLU A 274 -29.60 -6.42 24.34
C GLU A 274 -30.12 -6.39 22.89
N THR A 275 -29.28 -6.79 21.93
CA THR A 275 -29.64 -6.87 20.50
C THR A 275 -30.41 -8.15 20.12
N GLY A 276 -30.51 -9.12 21.04
CA GLY A 276 -31.10 -10.43 20.76
C GLY A 276 -30.22 -11.37 19.91
N ALA A 277 -28.98 -10.96 19.62
CA ALA A 277 -28.01 -11.80 18.91
C ALA A 277 -27.42 -12.87 19.84
N LYS A 278 -27.06 -14.03 19.27
CA LYS A 278 -26.43 -15.14 20.00
C LYS A 278 -24.94 -15.22 19.69
N GLY A 279 -24.12 -15.23 20.73
CA GLY A 279 -22.67 -15.41 20.64
C GLY A 279 -21.94 -14.57 21.69
N THR A 280 -20.64 -14.43 21.50
CA THR A 280 -19.73 -13.68 22.38
C THR A 280 -18.63 -13.06 21.53
N ILE A 281 -18.05 -11.97 22.00
CA ILE A 281 -16.79 -11.44 21.47
C ILE A 281 -15.64 -12.15 22.18
N GLU A 282 -14.76 -12.76 21.39
CA GLU A 282 -13.60 -13.52 21.88
C GLU A 282 -12.37 -12.62 22.02
N ASN A 283 -12.10 -11.79 21.00
CA ASN A 283 -10.95 -10.89 20.99
C ASN A 283 -11.28 -9.53 20.37
N VAL A 284 -10.51 -8.52 20.76
CA VAL A 284 -10.50 -7.20 20.14
C VAL A 284 -9.06 -6.79 19.87
N PHE A 285 -8.79 -6.27 18.69
CA PHE A 285 -7.49 -5.79 18.26
C PHE A 285 -7.58 -4.30 17.96
N ILE A 286 -6.81 -3.49 18.69
CA ILE A 286 -6.71 -2.05 18.42
C ILE A 286 -5.72 -1.88 17.26
N ILE A 287 -6.22 -1.48 16.10
CA ILE A 287 -5.42 -1.38 14.87
C ILE A 287 -4.79 0.01 14.78
N ASN A 288 -5.59 1.04 15.03
CA ASN A 288 -5.13 2.41 14.95
C ASN A 288 -5.61 3.22 16.15
N ILE A 289 -4.78 4.17 16.56
CA ILE A 289 -5.07 5.12 17.64
C ILE A 289 -4.62 6.49 17.14
N THR A 290 -5.56 7.42 17.07
CA THR A 290 -5.32 8.80 16.69
C THR A 290 -5.80 9.70 17.82
N VAL A 291 -4.99 10.69 18.17
CA VAL A 291 -5.34 11.69 19.18
C VAL A 291 -5.84 12.92 18.43
N SER A 292 -7.06 13.35 18.73
CA SER A 292 -7.72 14.51 18.11
C SER A 292 -7.88 15.66 19.10
#